data_AF-A0A2G9M1M4-F1
#
_entry.id   AF-A0A2G9M1M4-F1
#
_cell.length_a   1.000
_cell.length_b   1.000
_cell.length_c   1.000
_cell.angle_alpha   90.00
_cell.angle_beta   90.00
_cell.angle_gamma   90.00
#
_symmetry.space_group_name_H-M   'P 1'
#
loop_
_entity.id
_entity.type
_entity.pdbx_description
1 polymer ?
#
loop_
_entity_poly.entity_id
_entity_poly.type
_entity_poly.pdbx_seq_one_letter_code
_entity_poly.pdbx_strand_id
1 'polypeptide(L)'
;MAASVEERFSYLKEWLIPYLKSKDAFERQIADISDEPFGIHVKYLSKDGFFIIEPKLSELPEILSRIPAPPKSQFTAIFFNTKENFKAALACWSELVKIRNLKMLFVNPKSETDTKWIVAPYVHTLICDEHSVSRGLKSMFAMVEALTDAGIGKIIKKGLKKE
;
A
#
# COMPACT_ATOMS: atom_id res chain seq x y z
N MET A 1 10.11 21.20 7.05
CA MET A 1 10.71 19.96 7.57
C MET A 1 9.91 18.78 7.02
N ALA A 2 10.55 17.93 6.22
CA ALA A 2 9.98 16.67 5.77
C ALA A 2 9.83 15.72 6.98
N ALA A 3 8.82 14.86 6.96
CA ALA A 3 8.67 13.82 7.99
C ALA A 3 9.70 12.70 7.78
N SER A 4 10.21 12.15 8.88
CA SER A 4 11.13 11.01 8.89
C SER A 4 10.48 9.75 8.31
N VAL A 5 11.28 8.73 8.03
CA VAL A 5 10.79 7.44 7.51
C VAL A 5 9.90 6.76 8.55
N GLU A 6 10.30 6.82 9.81
CA GLU A 6 9.59 6.25 10.97
C GLU A 6 8.25 6.95 11.18
N GLU A 7 8.21 8.29 11.13
CA GLU A 7 6.97 9.06 11.25
C GLU A 7 5.97 8.69 10.14
N ARG A 8 6.47 8.52 8.91
CA ARG A 8 5.68 8.12 7.74
C ARG A 8 5.14 6.70 7.87
N PHE A 9 5.98 5.78 8.32
CA PHE A 9 5.63 4.39 8.56
C PHE A 9 4.51 4.29 9.61
N SER A 10 4.72 4.89 10.78
CA SER A 10 3.74 4.89 11.88
C SER A 10 2.42 5.50 11.44
N TYR A 11 2.44 6.61 10.71
CA TYR A 11 1.22 7.24 10.21
C TYR A 11 0.43 6.34 9.25
N LEU A 12 1.09 5.69 8.29
CA LEU A 12 0.42 4.75 7.37
C LEU A 12 -0.14 3.54 8.13
N LYS A 13 0.57 3.05 9.15
CA LYS A 13 0.14 1.94 10.00
C LYS A 13 -1.12 2.29 10.79
N GLU A 14 -1.11 3.45 11.45
CA GLU A 14 -2.25 4.00 12.19
C GLU A 14 -3.46 4.23 11.29
N TRP A 15 -3.25 4.62 10.03
CA TRP A 15 -4.33 4.75 9.05
C TRP A 15 -4.85 3.38 8.57
N LEU A 16 -3.95 2.41 8.38
CA LEU A 16 -4.26 1.12 7.80
C LEU A 16 -5.14 0.26 8.72
N ILE A 17 -4.86 0.23 10.02
CA ILE A 17 -5.59 -0.63 10.97
C ILE A 17 -7.09 -0.30 11.00
N PRO A 18 -7.53 0.96 11.20
CA PRO A 18 -8.94 1.34 11.14
C PRO A 18 -9.56 1.03 9.77
N TYR A 19 -8.82 1.23 8.69
CA TYR A 19 -9.31 0.89 7.34
C TYR A 19 -9.62 -0.59 7.20
N LEU A 20 -8.72 -1.47 7.67
CA LEU A 20 -8.93 -2.91 7.63
C LEU A 20 -10.09 -3.36 8.51
N LYS A 21 -10.19 -2.81 9.73
CA LYS A 21 -11.32 -3.08 10.63
C LYS A 21 -12.65 -2.61 10.03
N SER A 22 -12.68 -1.44 9.39
CA SER A 22 -13.88 -0.94 8.71
C SER A 22 -14.31 -1.84 7.56
N LYS A 23 -13.34 -2.35 6.77
CA LYS A 23 -13.62 -3.32 5.70
C LYS A 23 -14.15 -4.64 6.25
N ASP A 24 -13.60 -5.11 7.35
CA ASP A 24 -13.98 -6.38 7.98
C ASP A 24 -15.27 -6.31 8.80
N ALA A 25 -15.81 -5.11 9.07
CA ALA A 25 -17.02 -4.94 9.89
C ALA A 25 -18.22 -5.78 9.40
N PHE A 26 -18.32 -5.99 8.09
CA PHE A 26 -19.34 -6.82 7.46
C PHE A 26 -18.87 -8.26 7.20
N GLU A 27 -17.62 -8.46 6.76
CA GLU A 27 -17.09 -9.77 6.36
C GLU A 27 -16.77 -10.67 7.56
N ARG A 28 -16.38 -10.07 8.70
CA ARG A 28 -15.97 -10.74 9.96
C ARG A 28 -14.99 -11.89 9.72
N GLN A 29 -14.00 -11.66 8.85
CA GLN A 29 -12.98 -12.62 8.48
C GLN A 29 -11.66 -12.40 9.22
N ILE A 30 -11.42 -11.24 9.83
CA ILE A 30 -10.20 -10.99 10.59
C ILE A 30 -10.29 -11.71 11.94
N ALA A 31 -9.37 -12.64 12.18
CA ALA A 31 -9.22 -13.32 13.46
C ALA A 31 -8.25 -12.57 14.38
N ASP A 32 -7.16 -12.03 13.81
CA ASP A 32 -6.13 -11.33 14.57
C ASP A 32 -5.37 -10.31 13.69
N ILE A 33 -4.82 -9.27 14.32
CA ILE A 33 -3.92 -8.30 13.71
C ILE A 33 -2.69 -8.15 14.61
N SER A 34 -1.54 -8.56 14.10
CA SER A 34 -0.25 -8.48 14.79
C SER A 34 0.68 -7.46 14.12
N ASP A 35 1.53 -6.86 14.93
CA ASP A 35 2.54 -5.92 14.49
C ASP A 35 3.79 -6.65 13.98
N GLU A 36 4.33 -6.17 12.86
CA GLU A 36 5.56 -6.68 12.27
C GLU A 36 6.54 -5.53 12.01
N PRO A 37 7.88 -5.78 11.99
CA PRO A 37 8.87 -4.74 11.72
C PRO A 37 8.65 -4.00 10.38
N PHE A 38 8.11 -4.70 9.39
CA PHE A 38 7.84 -4.18 8.04
C PHE A 38 6.38 -3.73 7.83
N GLY A 39 5.52 -3.82 8.85
CA GLY A 39 4.12 -3.42 8.74
C GLY A 39 3.22 -4.15 9.73
N ILE A 40 2.23 -4.89 9.21
CA ILE A 40 1.31 -5.69 10.02
C ILE A 40 1.01 -7.03 9.34
N HIS A 41 0.80 -8.05 10.15
CA HIS A 41 0.27 -9.34 9.74
C HIS A 41 -1.19 -9.44 10.19
N VAL A 42 -2.06 -9.81 9.25
CA VAL A 42 -3.49 -9.96 9.49
C VAL A 42 -3.84 -11.42 9.24
N LYS A 43 -4.21 -12.11 10.31
CA LYS A 43 -4.69 -13.48 10.22
C LYS A 43 -6.18 -13.45 9.91
N TYR A 44 -6.54 -13.91 8.72
CA TYR A 44 -7.95 -14.15 8.39
C TYR A 44 -8.33 -15.60 8.69
N LEU A 45 -9.63 -15.88 8.80
CA LEU A 45 -10.14 -17.23 9.04
C LEU A 45 -9.71 -18.25 7.96
N SER A 46 -9.46 -17.80 6.73
CA SER A 46 -9.17 -18.66 5.58
C SER A 46 -7.76 -18.48 4.98
N LYS A 47 -7.01 -17.46 5.40
CA LYS A 47 -5.73 -17.08 4.80
C LYS A 47 -4.95 -16.10 5.67
N ASP A 48 -3.69 -15.91 5.35
CA ASP A 48 -2.85 -14.85 5.91
C ASP A 48 -2.73 -13.66 4.96
N GLY A 49 -2.79 -12.44 5.51
CA GLY A 49 -2.55 -11.20 4.80
C GLY A 49 -1.38 -10.44 5.40
N PHE A 50 -0.31 -10.27 4.66
CA PHE A 50 0.83 -9.46 5.06
C PHE A 50 0.70 -8.08 4.42
N PHE A 51 0.64 -7.05 5.25
CA PHE A 51 0.55 -5.66 4.83
C PHE A 51 1.89 -4.97 5.08
N ILE A 52 2.62 -4.71 4.00
CA ILE A 52 4.00 -4.20 4.01
C ILE A 52 3.93 -2.68 3.84
N ILE A 53 4.35 -1.94 4.85
CA ILE A 53 4.25 -0.48 4.84
C ILE A 53 5.58 0.09 4.34
N GLU A 54 5.56 0.60 3.12
CA GLU A 54 6.72 1.22 2.49
C GLU A 54 6.36 2.61 2.00
N PRO A 55 6.66 3.68 2.78
CA PRO A 55 6.36 5.04 2.36
C PRO A 55 6.97 5.43 1.02
N LYS A 56 8.08 4.77 0.64
CA LYS A 56 8.78 4.95 -0.64
C LYS A 56 9.06 3.61 -1.31
N LEU A 57 8.72 3.48 -2.59
CA LEU A 57 9.00 2.25 -3.34
C LEU A 57 10.47 2.17 -3.75
N SER A 58 11.28 1.42 -2.98
CA SER A 58 12.65 1.06 -3.37
C SER A 58 13.08 -0.36 -2.99
N GLU A 59 12.47 -0.99 -1.98
CA GLU A 59 13.03 -2.21 -1.35
C GLU A 59 12.07 -3.41 -1.34
N LEU A 60 10.97 -3.34 -2.10
CA LEU A 60 9.90 -4.34 -2.02
C LEU A 60 10.35 -5.80 -2.23
N PRO A 61 11.18 -6.13 -3.25
CA PRO A 61 11.63 -7.51 -3.46
C PRO A 61 12.46 -8.05 -2.30
N GLU A 62 13.31 -7.19 -1.70
CA GLU A 62 14.16 -7.56 -0.56
C GLU A 62 13.31 -7.87 0.67
N ILE A 63 12.33 -7.02 0.98
CA ILE A 63 11.42 -7.22 2.12
C ILE A 63 10.63 -8.51 1.93
N LEU A 64 10.06 -8.73 0.75
CA LEU A 64 9.27 -9.92 0.44
C LEU A 64 10.08 -11.21 0.58
N SER A 65 11.38 -11.18 0.28
CA SER A 65 12.24 -12.35 0.45
C SER A 65 12.46 -12.77 1.91
N ARG A 66 12.19 -11.86 2.86
CA ARG A 66 12.36 -12.08 4.30
C ARG A 66 11.08 -12.55 5.00
N ILE A 67 9.93 -12.52 4.33
CA ILE A 67 8.65 -12.86 4.96
C ILE A 67 8.41 -14.36 4.86
N PRO A 68 8.30 -15.09 5.97
CA PRO A 68 7.92 -16.49 5.97
C PRO A 68 6.43 -16.60 5.62
N ALA A 69 6.12 -16.87 4.35
CA ALA A 69 4.74 -16.86 3.87
C ALA A 69 4.20 -18.28 3.63
N PRO A 70 3.15 -18.71 4.37
CA PRO A 70 2.44 -19.95 4.10
C PRO A 70 1.84 -20.00 2.69
N PRO A 71 1.50 -21.20 2.19
CA PRO A 71 0.67 -21.35 1.00
C PRO A 71 -0.62 -20.54 1.14
N LYS A 72 -1.00 -19.77 0.10
CA LYS A 72 -2.18 -18.87 0.04
C LYS A 72 -2.07 -17.52 0.78
N SER A 73 -0.89 -17.15 1.26
CA SER A 73 -0.66 -15.80 1.79
C SER A 73 -0.94 -14.73 0.72
N GLN A 74 -1.47 -13.57 1.13
CA GLN A 74 -1.60 -12.40 0.27
C GLN A 74 -0.68 -11.29 0.76
N PHE A 75 0.02 -10.64 -0.17
CA PHE A 75 0.85 -9.48 0.15
C PHE A 75 0.15 -8.23 -0.34
N THR A 76 0.06 -7.21 0.51
CA THR A 76 -0.38 -5.88 0.12
C THR A 76 0.69 -4.90 0.55
N ALA A 77 1.33 -4.23 -0.39
CA ALA A 77 2.29 -3.17 -0.12
C ALA A 77 1.59 -1.81 -0.09
N ILE A 78 1.90 -0.96 0.88
CA ILE A 78 1.21 0.30 1.15
C ILE A 78 2.18 1.45 0.96
N PHE A 79 1.78 2.40 0.12
CA PHE A 79 2.60 3.56 -0.25
C PHE A 79 1.79 4.85 -0.11
N PHE A 80 2.47 5.98 0.08
CA PHE A 80 1.84 7.26 -0.23
C PHE A 80 1.63 7.41 -1.73
N ASN A 81 0.52 8.05 -2.12
CA ASN A 81 0.21 8.38 -3.51
C ASN A 81 1.08 9.55 -4.01
N THR A 82 2.38 9.35 -4.14
CA THR A 82 3.32 10.36 -4.65
C THR A 82 3.66 10.09 -6.11
N LYS A 83 4.10 11.12 -6.83
CA LYS A 83 4.56 10.95 -8.21
C LYS A 83 5.80 10.05 -8.28
N GLU A 84 6.64 10.10 -7.26
CA GLU A 84 7.86 9.31 -7.11
C GLU A 84 7.52 7.82 -6.99
N ASN A 85 6.60 7.46 -6.09
CA ASN A 85 6.17 6.08 -5.90
C ASN A 85 5.45 5.54 -7.14
N PHE A 86 4.64 6.37 -7.78
CA PHE A 86 3.98 6.01 -9.04
C PHE A 86 5.00 5.73 -10.16
N LYS A 87 5.97 6.62 -10.37
CA LYS A 87 7.03 6.43 -11.37
C LYS A 87 7.88 5.20 -11.06
N ALA A 88 8.23 4.99 -9.80
CA ALA A 88 8.97 3.82 -9.37
C ALA A 88 8.20 2.54 -9.67
N ALA A 89 6.88 2.50 -9.41
CA ALA A 89 6.03 1.34 -9.68
C ALA A 89 5.99 0.99 -11.17
N LEU A 90 5.95 2.00 -12.05
CA LEU A 90 6.05 1.79 -13.49
C LEU A 90 7.43 1.26 -13.90
N ALA A 91 8.51 1.80 -13.30
CA ALA A 91 9.87 1.43 -13.63
C ALA A 91 10.21 -0.02 -13.22
N CYS A 92 9.68 -0.51 -12.11
CA CYS A 92 9.89 -1.88 -11.64
C CYS A 92 8.71 -2.82 -11.94
N TRP A 93 7.79 -2.44 -12.82
CA TRP A 93 6.55 -3.19 -13.08
C TRP A 93 6.81 -4.66 -13.46
N SER A 94 7.80 -4.92 -14.32
CA SER A 94 8.19 -6.27 -14.74
C SER A 94 8.58 -7.19 -13.57
N GLU A 95 9.24 -6.65 -12.54
CA GLU A 95 9.60 -7.39 -11.33
C GLU A 95 8.38 -7.59 -10.43
N LEU A 96 7.54 -6.56 -10.29
CA LEU A 96 6.31 -6.62 -9.49
C LEU A 96 5.34 -7.68 -10.02
N VAL A 97 5.25 -7.86 -11.34
CA VAL A 97 4.38 -8.86 -11.99
C VAL A 97 4.78 -10.29 -11.65
N LYS A 98 6.07 -10.56 -11.34
CA LYS A 98 6.53 -11.91 -10.97
C LYS A 98 5.95 -12.36 -9.62
N ILE A 99 5.47 -11.43 -8.80
CA ILE A 99 4.92 -11.71 -7.46
C ILE A 99 3.40 -11.87 -7.58
N ARG A 100 2.95 -13.12 -7.81
CA ARG A 100 1.55 -13.42 -8.17
C ARG A 100 0.49 -12.93 -7.17
N ASN A 101 0.81 -12.94 -5.90
CA ASN A 101 -0.09 -12.63 -4.79
C ASN A 101 0.14 -11.22 -4.22
N LEU A 102 0.86 -10.35 -4.94
CA LEU A 102 1.08 -8.96 -4.58
C LEU A 102 -0.07 -8.05 -5.01
N LYS A 103 -0.46 -7.17 -4.09
CA LYS A 103 -1.25 -5.98 -4.32
C LYS A 103 -0.45 -4.76 -3.87
N MET A 104 -0.67 -3.63 -4.53
CA MET A 104 -0.10 -2.34 -4.17
C MET A 104 -1.23 -1.38 -3.90
N LEU A 105 -1.22 -0.79 -2.71
CA LEU A 105 -2.22 0.17 -2.23
C LEU A 105 -1.54 1.53 -2.09
N PHE A 106 -1.96 2.49 -2.91
CA PHE A 106 -1.48 3.86 -2.87
C PHE A 106 -2.50 4.72 -2.13
N VAL A 107 -2.03 5.53 -1.18
CA VAL A 107 -2.90 6.22 -0.22
C VAL A 107 -2.59 7.71 -0.15
N ASN A 108 -3.65 8.51 -0.16
CA ASN A 108 -3.64 9.88 0.33
C ASN A 108 -4.86 10.06 1.28
N PRO A 109 -4.68 9.96 2.61
CA PRO A 109 -5.79 10.05 3.56
C PRO A 109 -6.51 11.40 3.61
N LYS A 110 -5.96 12.42 2.95
CA LYS A 110 -6.49 13.80 2.92
C LYS A 110 -6.93 14.25 1.54
N SER A 111 -6.95 13.35 0.55
CA SER A 111 -7.48 13.64 -0.78
C SER A 111 -8.95 14.04 -0.68
N GLU A 112 -9.35 15.07 -1.43
CA GLU A 112 -10.74 15.52 -1.51
C GLU A 112 -11.60 14.64 -2.44
N THR A 113 -10.96 13.88 -3.33
CA THR A 113 -11.57 12.90 -4.22
C THR A 113 -11.54 11.50 -3.59
N ASP A 114 -10.89 10.52 -4.22
CA ASP A 114 -10.63 9.23 -3.62
C ASP A 114 -9.41 9.30 -2.71
N THR A 115 -9.44 8.56 -1.61
CA THR A 115 -8.34 8.53 -0.62
C THR A 115 -7.29 7.46 -0.91
N LYS A 116 -7.56 6.55 -1.84
CA LYS A 116 -6.69 5.42 -2.15
C LYS A 116 -7.05 4.74 -3.46
N TRP A 117 -6.09 4.05 -4.06
CA TRP A 117 -6.32 3.14 -5.17
C TRP A 117 -5.44 1.90 -5.02
N ILE A 118 -5.91 0.77 -5.58
CA ILE A 118 -5.23 -0.53 -5.43
C ILE A 118 -5.00 -1.16 -6.80
N VAL A 119 -3.82 -1.74 -6.99
CA VAL A 119 -3.50 -2.50 -8.19
C VAL A 119 -2.84 -3.83 -7.83
N ALA A 120 -3.13 -4.87 -8.59
CA ALA A 120 -2.52 -6.18 -8.46
C ALA A 120 -1.68 -6.44 -9.73
N PRO A 121 -0.34 -6.26 -9.69
CA PRO A 121 0.49 -6.24 -10.90
C PRO A 121 0.34 -7.49 -11.77
N TYR A 122 0.39 -8.67 -11.15
CA TYR A 122 0.21 -9.95 -11.85
C TYR A 122 -1.15 -10.05 -12.54
N VAL A 123 -2.23 -9.74 -11.82
CA VAL A 123 -3.60 -9.83 -12.35
C VAL A 123 -3.82 -8.81 -13.47
N HIS A 124 -3.34 -7.57 -13.31
CA HIS A 124 -3.53 -6.53 -14.32
C HIS A 124 -2.76 -6.83 -15.60
N THR A 125 -1.56 -7.42 -15.50
CA THR A 125 -0.76 -7.80 -16.67
C THR A 125 -1.32 -9.06 -17.34
N LEU A 126 -2.01 -9.93 -16.60
CA LEU A 126 -2.69 -11.09 -17.16
C LEU A 126 -3.93 -10.71 -17.99
N ILE A 127 -4.60 -9.63 -17.63
CA ILE A 127 -5.89 -9.22 -18.24
C ILE A 127 -5.71 -8.12 -19.29
N CYS A 128 -4.77 -7.20 -19.07
CA CYS A 128 -4.53 -6.06 -19.97
C CYS A 128 -3.32 -6.31 -20.86
N ASP A 129 -3.34 -5.78 -22.08
CA ASP A 129 -2.13 -5.64 -22.88
C ASP A 129 -1.17 -4.60 -22.25
N GLU A 130 0.11 -4.73 -22.56
CA GLU A 130 1.17 -3.91 -21.96
C GLU A 130 0.95 -2.40 -22.14
N HIS A 131 0.44 -1.98 -23.31
CA HIS A 131 0.18 -0.57 -23.60
C HIS A 131 -1.00 -0.02 -22.80
N SER A 132 -2.01 -0.84 -22.52
CA SER A 132 -3.17 -0.49 -21.71
C SER A 132 -2.84 -0.38 -20.22
N VAL A 133 -1.89 -1.17 -19.69
CA VAL A 133 -1.51 -1.13 -18.26
C VAL A 133 -1.05 0.27 -17.85
N SER A 134 -0.10 0.87 -18.58
CA SER A 134 0.42 2.20 -18.23
C SER A 134 -0.67 3.27 -18.22
N ARG A 135 -1.59 3.21 -19.19
CA ARG A 135 -2.72 4.15 -19.30
C ARG A 135 -3.72 3.97 -18.16
N GLY A 136 -4.04 2.72 -17.83
CA GLY A 136 -4.91 2.38 -16.70
C GLY A 136 -4.31 2.89 -15.39
N LEU A 137 -3.03 2.61 -15.13
CA LEU A 137 -2.32 3.07 -13.94
C LEU A 137 -2.31 4.59 -13.81
N LYS A 138 -2.07 5.33 -14.91
CA LYS A 138 -2.14 6.80 -14.91
C LYS A 138 -3.53 7.31 -14.53
N SER A 139 -4.57 6.64 -15.02
CA SER A 139 -5.95 6.99 -14.72
C SER A 139 -6.24 6.76 -13.23
N MET A 140 -5.84 5.60 -12.68
CA MET A 140 -6.01 5.30 -11.26
C MET A 140 -5.24 6.27 -10.35
N PHE A 141 -4.02 6.61 -10.73
CA PHE A 141 -3.22 7.61 -10.02
C PHE A 141 -3.90 8.98 -10.00
N ALA A 142 -4.55 9.38 -11.08
CA ALA A 142 -5.24 10.67 -11.17
C ALA A 142 -6.53 10.73 -10.33
N MET A 143 -7.11 9.60 -9.92
CA MET A 143 -8.31 9.57 -9.05
C MET A 143 -7.99 10.02 -7.63
N VAL A 144 -6.74 9.87 -7.20
CA VAL A 144 -6.26 10.23 -5.87
C VAL A 144 -5.29 11.39 -6.00
N GLU A 145 -5.48 12.47 -5.24
CA GLU A 145 -4.57 13.60 -5.31
C GLU A 145 -3.14 13.20 -4.98
N ALA A 146 -2.19 13.70 -5.78
CA ALA A 146 -0.78 13.40 -5.62
C ALA A 146 -0.20 14.12 -4.40
N LEU A 147 0.45 13.37 -3.52
CA LEU A 147 1.17 13.91 -2.37
C LEU A 147 2.60 14.32 -2.74
N THR A 148 3.04 15.42 -2.14
CA THR A 148 4.46 15.82 -2.11
C THR A 148 5.04 15.51 -0.73
N ASP A 149 6.36 15.44 -0.61
CA ASP A 149 7.03 15.23 0.69
C ASP A 149 6.64 16.29 1.73
N ALA A 150 6.52 17.55 1.30
CA ALA A 150 6.04 18.63 2.15
C ALA A 150 4.57 18.43 2.56
N GLY A 151 3.74 17.93 1.64
CA GLY A 151 2.35 17.57 1.90
C GLY A 151 2.24 16.45 2.95
N ILE A 152 3.00 15.38 2.79
CA ILE A 152 3.08 14.26 3.74
C ILE A 152 3.45 14.78 5.14
N GLY A 153 4.51 15.59 5.23
CA GLY A 153 4.93 16.17 6.51
C GLY A 153 3.86 17.05 7.18
N LYS A 154 3.06 17.79 6.40
CA LYS A 154 1.93 18.57 6.94
C LYS A 154 0.81 17.65 7.44
N ILE A 155 0.51 16.57 6.72
CA ILE A 155 -0.55 15.63 7.07
C ILE A 155 -0.22 14.90 8.37
N ILE A 156 1.00 14.37 8.48
CA ILE A 156 1.47 13.67 9.68
C ILE A 156 1.39 14.59 10.89
N LYS A 157 1.91 15.82 10.77
CA LYS A 157 1.86 16.80 11.87
C LYS A 157 0.45 17.21 12.28
N LYS A 158 -0.50 17.23 11.35
CA LYS A 158 -1.92 17.51 11.66
C LYS A 158 -2.62 16.29 12.25
N GLY A 159 -2.22 15.08 11.86
CA GLY A 159 -2.72 13.82 12.42
C GLY A 159 -2.31 13.63 13.87
N LEU A 160 -1.02 13.85 14.16
CA LEU A 160 -0.43 13.73 15.51
C LEU A 160 -0.89 14.82 16.49
N LYS A 161 -1.50 15.91 16.01
CA LYS A 161 -2.02 17.01 16.85
C LYS A 161 -3.50 16.84 17.24
N LYS A 162 -4.14 15.73 16.88
CA LYS A 162 -5.48 15.39 17.39
C LYS A 162 -5.33 14.58 18.68
N GLU A 163 -4.94 15.26 19.74
CA GLU A 163 -5.15 14.88 21.14
C GLU A 163 -5.68 16.09 21.91
#